data_AF-A0A8J8DMZ8-F1
#
_entry.id   AF-A0A8J8DMZ8-F1
#
_cell.length_a   1.000
_cell.length_b   1.000
_cell.length_c   1.000
_cell.angle_alpha   90.00
_cell.angle_beta   90.00
_cell.angle_gamma   90.00
#
_symmetry.space_group_name_H-M   'P 1'
#
loop_
_entity.id
_entity.type
_entity.pdbx_description
1 polymer ?
#
loop_
_entity_poly.entity_id
_entity_poly.type
_entity_poly.pdbx_seq_one_letter_code
_entity_poly.pdbx_strand_id
1 'polypeptide(L)'
;MRRKLKALLLLFFLLLILPLGVSYLRLAYYDYKYSKPIQGGRLPNEVLNSSIKGDADYSVEVRNGVIMLMENNKVVKSIQVNVSRDFSGYGQYLIYNDTLYVVAVVEIGIVGIEGLYRDIDIVYHLQNRYVWTFDLGSGKLKWYYHEIKGCKTGGGCYPFDPQLKLQDGKLYVNFTPYEDRTLVFSL
;
A
#
# COMPACT_ATOMS: atom_id res chain seq x y z
N MET A 1 32.89 -19.60 -44.14
CA MET A 1 32.14 -20.23 -43.02
C MET A 1 32.49 -19.68 -41.63
N ARG A 2 33.78 -19.53 -41.26
CA ARG A 2 34.21 -19.11 -39.90
C ARG A 2 33.58 -17.81 -39.36
N ARG A 3 33.37 -16.78 -40.20
CA ARG A 3 32.71 -15.52 -39.79
C ARG A 3 31.21 -15.67 -39.51
N LYS A 4 30.50 -16.47 -40.32
CA LYS A 4 29.06 -16.76 -40.13
C LYS A 4 28.82 -17.59 -38.86
N LEU A 5 29.70 -18.54 -38.57
CA LEU A 5 29.65 -19.34 -37.33
C LEU A 5 29.86 -18.50 -36.07
N LYS A 6 30.82 -17.55 -36.10
CA LYS A 6 31.04 -16.61 -34.99
C LYS A 6 29.83 -15.71 -34.75
N ALA A 7 29.20 -15.21 -35.82
CA ALA A 7 27.98 -14.40 -35.70
C ALA A 7 26.80 -15.20 -35.15
N LEU A 8 26.66 -16.46 -35.55
CA LEU A 8 25.62 -17.36 -35.05
C LEU A 8 25.80 -17.67 -33.56
N LEU A 9 27.04 -17.95 -33.13
CA LEU A 9 27.38 -18.14 -31.72
C LEU A 9 27.09 -16.88 -30.91
N LEU A 10 27.51 -15.70 -31.40
CA LEU A 10 27.23 -14.43 -30.74
C LEU A 10 25.71 -14.20 -30.58
N LEU A 11 24.93 -14.47 -31.63
CA LEU A 11 23.47 -14.37 -31.59
C LEU A 11 22.88 -15.33 -30.55
N PHE A 12 23.35 -16.58 -30.51
CA PHE A 12 22.91 -17.58 -29.55
C PHE A 12 23.19 -17.17 -28.09
N PHE A 13 24.37 -16.61 -27.82
CA PHE A 13 24.70 -16.05 -26.51
C PHE A 13 23.84 -14.82 -26.17
N LEU A 14 23.65 -13.91 -27.12
CA LEU A 14 22.83 -12.71 -26.94
C LEU A 14 21.36 -13.07 -26.66
N LEU A 15 20.82 -14.11 -27.30
CA LEU A 15 19.45 -14.58 -27.10
C LEU A 15 19.16 -15.00 -25.66
N LEU A 16 20.17 -15.48 -24.91
CA LEU A 16 20.02 -15.86 -23.50
C LEU A 16 20.35 -14.70 -22.55
N ILE A 17 21.41 -13.95 -22.84
CA ILE A 17 21.89 -12.88 -21.95
C ILE A 17 20.94 -11.67 -21.94
N LEU A 18 20.38 -11.29 -23.10
CA LEU A 18 19.49 -10.12 -23.20
C LEU A 18 18.21 -10.28 -22.37
N PRO A 19 17.44 -11.38 -22.47
CA PRO A 19 16.25 -11.56 -21.64
C PRO A 19 16.56 -11.55 -20.14
N LEU A 20 17.62 -12.24 -19.72
CA LEU A 20 18.05 -12.27 -18.31
C LEU A 20 18.44 -10.87 -17.80
N GLY A 21 19.20 -10.12 -18.60
CA GLY A 21 19.60 -8.75 -18.27
C GLY A 21 18.40 -7.80 -18.18
N VAL A 22 17.43 -7.90 -19.10
CA VAL A 22 16.20 -7.09 -19.07
C VAL A 22 15.35 -7.43 -17.85
N SER A 23 15.20 -8.72 -17.51
CA SER A 23 14.48 -9.15 -16.31
C SER A 23 15.13 -8.62 -15.03
N TYR A 24 16.46 -8.73 -14.92
CA TYR A 24 17.19 -8.20 -13.77
C TYR A 24 17.01 -6.67 -13.62
N LEU A 25 17.11 -5.91 -14.73
CA LEU A 25 16.90 -4.46 -14.69
C LEU A 25 15.47 -4.09 -14.29
N ARG A 26 14.46 -4.86 -14.74
CA ARG A 26 13.06 -4.67 -14.32
C ARG A 26 12.88 -4.95 -12.82
N LEU A 27 13.47 -6.03 -12.30
CA LEU A 27 13.49 -6.32 -10.86
C LEU A 27 14.11 -5.16 -10.08
N ALA A 28 15.31 -4.75 -10.45
CA ALA A 28 16.04 -3.67 -9.79
C ALA A 28 15.26 -2.34 -9.82
N TYR A 29 14.57 -2.04 -10.93
CA TYR A 29 13.69 -0.88 -11.02
C TYR A 29 12.52 -0.96 -10.04
N TYR A 30 11.84 -2.11 -9.94
CA TYR A 30 10.72 -2.28 -9.01
C TYR A 30 11.15 -2.30 -7.55
N ASP A 31 12.27 -2.94 -7.22
CA ASP A 31 12.90 -2.85 -5.91
C ASP A 31 13.17 -1.38 -5.56
N TYR A 32 13.83 -0.63 -6.45
CA TYR A 32 14.11 0.79 -6.19
C TYR A 32 12.83 1.61 -6.00
N LYS A 33 11.84 1.44 -6.89
CA LYS A 33 10.63 2.27 -6.94
C LYS A 33 9.67 1.99 -5.78
N TYR A 34 9.53 0.73 -5.38
CA TYR A 34 8.44 0.30 -4.49
C TYR A 34 8.91 -0.17 -3.11
N SER A 35 10.20 -0.48 -2.90
CA SER A 35 10.71 -0.97 -1.61
C SER A 35 11.41 0.10 -0.75
N LYS A 36 11.96 1.17 -1.33
CA LYS A 36 12.68 2.19 -0.55
C LYS A 36 11.70 3.04 0.29
N PRO A 37 11.83 3.09 1.62
CA PRO A 37 11.05 4.02 2.43
C PRO A 37 11.51 5.46 2.18
N ILE A 38 10.57 6.40 2.17
CA ILE A 38 10.87 7.83 1.99
C ILE A 38 11.59 8.39 3.24
N GLN A 39 11.40 7.76 4.40
CA GLN A 39 12.17 7.87 5.66
C GLN A 39 11.65 6.75 6.60
N GLY A 40 12.54 6.12 7.39
CA GLY A 40 12.16 5.11 8.40
C GLY A 40 11.82 5.75 9.74
N GLY A 41 10.94 5.15 10.54
CA GLY A 41 10.63 5.65 11.89
C GLY A 41 9.43 4.96 12.53
N ARG A 42 9.65 4.13 13.55
CA ARG A 42 8.57 3.37 14.23
C ARG A 42 7.63 4.31 15.00
N LEU A 43 6.40 3.83 15.25
CA LEU A 43 5.48 4.44 16.22
C LEU A 43 6.25 4.58 17.54
N PRO A 44 6.37 5.79 18.10
CA PRO A 44 6.94 5.94 19.44
C PRO A 44 6.18 5.06 20.43
N ASN A 45 6.89 4.38 21.33
CA ASN A 45 6.27 3.50 22.34
C ASN A 45 5.22 4.22 23.19
N GLU A 46 5.36 5.55 23.33
CA GLU A 46 4.41 6.44 24.00
C GLU A 46 3.06 6.50 23.27
N VAL A 47 3.05 6.46 21.93
CA VAL A 47 1.84 6.42 21.08
C VAL A 47 1.22 5.02 21.04
N LEU A 48 2.03 3.96 21.23
CA LEU A 48 1.52 2.59 21.31
C LEU A 48 0.57 2.41 22.50
N ASN A 49 0.88 3.06 23.63
CA ASN A 49 0.13 2.94 24.90
C ASN A 49 -0.90 4.07 25.11
N SER A 50 -0.87 5.13 24.30
CA SER A 50 -1.83 6.23 24.40
C SER A 50 -3.08 5.96 23.54
N SER A 51 -4.00 5.13 24.01
CA SER A 51 -5.41 5.21 23.57
C SER A 51 -6.19 6.22 24.42
N ILE A 52 -5.52 7.29 24.85
CA ILE A 52 -6.07 8.27 25.77
C ILE A 52 -6.91 9.26 24.95
N LYS A 53 -8.18 8.85 24.73
CA LYS A 53 -9.31 9.51 24.04
C LYS A 53 -9.46 9.19 22.54
N GLY A 54 -10.24 8.14 22.30
CA GLY A 54 -10.72 7.71 20.99
C GLY A 54 -10.01 6.42 20.58
N ASP A 55 -10.47 5.29 21.11
CA ASP A 55 -10.06 4.00 20.57
C ASP A 55 -10.44 3.96 19.07
N ALA A 56 -9.52 3.52 18.22
CA ALA A 56 -9.81 3.23 16.82
C ALA A 56 -10.64 1.93 16.76
N ASP A 57 -11.90 2.01 17.18
CA ASP A 57 -12.75 0.82 17.40
C ASP A 57 -13.53 0.39 16.15
N TYR A 58 -13.37 1.09 15.04
CA TYR A 58 -14.28 0.93 13.92
C TYR A 58 -13.54 0.65 12.62
N SER A 59 -13.93 -0.46 12.01
CA SER A 59 -13.35 -0.93 10.77
C SER A 59 -13.90 -0.16 9.58
N VAL A 60 -13.06 -0.07 8.56
CA VAL A 60 -13.45 0.41 7.25
C VAL A 60 -13.38 -0.75 6.29
N GLU A 61 -14.41 -0.88 5.47
CA GLU A 61 -14.35 -1.69 4.28
C GLU A 61 -14.54 -0.79 3.06
N VAL A 62 -13.65 -0.90 2.08
CA VAL A 62 -13.77 -0.19 0.82
C VAL A 62 -14.27 -1.16 -0.23
N ARG A 63 -15.34 -0.82 -0.94
CA ARG A 63 -15.85 -1.60 -2.08
C ARG A 63 -16.25 -0.66 -3.21
N ASN A 64 -15.76 -0.93 -4.41
CA ASN A 64 -16.10 -0.21 -5.63
C ASN A 64 -15.93 1.32 -5.53
N GLY A 65 -14.86 1.76 -4.87
CA GLY A 65 -14.61 3.19 -4.62
C GLY A 65 -15.55 3.84 -3.60
N VAL A 66 -16.23 3.03 -2.79
CA VAL A 66 -17.06 3.50 -1.66
C VAL A 66 -16.40 3.06 -0.36
N ILE A 67 -16.12 4.02 0.52
CA ILE A 67 -15.67 3.77 1.89
C ILE A 67 -16.92 3.48 2.73
N MET A 68 -17.01 2.29 3.30
CA MET A 68 -18.05 1.88 4.24
C MET A 68 -17.46 1.89 5.65
N LEU A 69 -17.99 2.77 6.49
CA LEU A 69 -17.71 2.80 7.92
C LEU A 69 -18.52 1.69 8.59
N MET A 70 -17.85 0.81 9.31
CA MET A 70 -18.42 -0.39 9.91
C MET A 70 -18.41 -0.28 11.44
N GLU A 71 -19.54 -0.56 12.06
CA GLU A 71 -19.68 -0.68 13.51
C GLU A 71 -20.45 -1.96 13.82
N ASN A 72 -19.90 -2.83 14.67
CA ASN A 72 -20.49 -4.14 15.00
C ASN A 72 -20.92 -4.94 13.75
N ASN A 73 -20.06 -4.96 12.72
CA ASN A 73 -20.29 -5.60 11.42
C ASN A 73 -21.48 -5.06 10.61
N LYS A 74 -21.97 -3.85 10.91
CA LYS A 74 -23.00 -3.15 10.14
C LYS A 74 -22.44 -1.88 9.52
N VAL A 75 -22.86 -1.59 8.29
CA VAL A 75 -22.53 -0.33 7.62
C VAL A 75 -23.31 0.79 8.32
N VAL A 76 -22.60 1.75 8.92
CA VAL A 76 -23.22 2.92 9.56
C VAL A 76 -23.22 4.14 8.63
N LYS A 77 -22.23 4.24 7.74
CA LYS A 77 -22.12 5.33 6.78
C LYS A 77 -21.32 4.89 5.56
N SER A 78 -21.70 5.40 4.40
CA SER A 78 -20.98 5.19 3.15
C SER A 78 -20.55 6.52 2.57
N ILE A 79 -19.31 6.60 2.09
CA ILE A 79 -18.73 7.80 1.49
C ILE A 79 -18.18 7.42 0.12
N GLN A 80 -18.72 8.04 -0.93
CA GLN A 80 -18.17 7.89 -2.27
C GLN A 80 -16.83 8.63 -2.35
N VAL A 81 -15.79 7.93 -2.79
CA VAL A 81 -14.49 8.52 -3.09
C VAL A 81 -14.17 8.33 -4.57
N ASN A 82 -13.41 9.26 -5.14
CA ASN A 82 -12.98 9.22 -6.55
C ASN A 82 -11.80 8.25 -6.72
N VAL A 83 -12.04 6.97 -6.47
CA VAL A 83 -11.09 5.88 -6.71
C VAL A 83 -11.69 4.94 -7.76
N SER A 84 -10.85 4.13 -8.40
CA SER A 84 -11.30 3.17 -9.43
C SER A 84 -12.45 2.30 -8.93
N ARG A 85 -13.31 1.82 -9.82
CA ARG A 85 -14.44 0.95 -9.47
C ARG A 85 -14.03 -0.47 -9.10
N ASP A 86 -12.80 -0.90 -9.41
CA ASP A 86 -12.28 -2.23 -9.06
C ASP A 86 -11.58 -2.25 -7.69
N PHE A 87 -11.91 -1.29 -6.84
CA PHE A 87 -11.16 -0.95 -5.64
C PHE A 87 -11.80 -1.60 -4.42
N SER A 88 -11.10 -2.55 -3.79
CA SER A 88 -11.53 -3.22 -2.56
C SER A 88 -10.42 -3.34 -1.53
N GLY A 89 -10.75 -3.15 -0.25
CA GLY A 89 -9.76 -3.27 0.82
C GLY A 89 -10.32 -2.94 2.19
N TYR A 90 -9.43 -2.89 3.18
CA TYR A 90 -9.79 -2.75 4.58
C TYR A 90 -8.95 -1.69 5.28
N GLY A 91 -9.48 -1.18 6.39
CA GLY A 91 -8.68 -0.38 7.31
C GLY A 91 -9.46 0.08 8.53
N GLN A 92 -9.13 1.27 9.01
CA GLN A 92 -9.65 1.83 10.25
C GLN A 92 -10.06 3.29 10.04
N TYR A 93 -10.97 3.76 10.90
CA TYR A 93 -11.28 5.18 10.97
C TYR A 93 -11.33 5.67 12.41
N LEU A 94 -11.15 6.98 12.57
CA LEU A 94 -11.39 7.68 13.82
C LEU A 94 -12.10 9.01 13.55
N ILE A 95 -12.78 9.51 14.57
CA ILE A 95 -13.47 10.80 14.54
C ILE A 95 -12.86 11.70 15.61
N TYR A 96 -12.45 12.91 15.24
CA TYR A 96 -11.91 13.91 16.15
C TYR A 96 -12.21 15.32 15.63
N ASN A 97 -12.68 16.22 16.50
CA ASN A 97 -13.02 17.62 16.18
C ASN A 97 -13.78 17.79 14.86
N ASP A 98 -14.96 17.17 14.76
CA ASP A 98 -15.82 17.18 13.57
C ASP A 98 -15.13 16.75 12.26
N THR A 99 -14.04 16.00 12.38
CA THR A 99 -13.26 15.49 11.26
C THR A 99 -13.20 13.97 11.36
N LEU A 100 -13.56 13.32 10.25
CA LEU A 100 -13.42 11.89 10.06
C LEU A 100 -12.07 11.62 9.38
N TYR A 101 -11.26 10.77 10.00
CA TYR A 101 -9.98 10.31 9.46
C TYR A 101 -10.13 8.84 9.10
N VAL A 102 -9.79 8.48 7.87
CA VAL A 102 -9.89 7.12 7.35
C VAL A 102 -8.54 6.69 6.82
N VAL A 103 -8.06 5.52 7.24
CA VAL A 103 -6.92 4.85 6.61
C VAL A 103 -7.40 3.56 5.96
N ALA A 104 -6.94 3.28 4.74
CA ALA A 104 -7.20 2.01 4.07
C ALA A 104 -6.00 1.53 3.26
N VAL A 105 -5.86 0.21 3.21
CA VAL A 105 -4.93 -0.49 2.31
C VAL A 105 -5.73 -1.28 1.29
N VAL A 106 -5.38 -1.10 0.02
CA VAL A 106 -6.07 -1.71 -1.10
C VAL A 106 -5.07 -2.38 -2.03
N GLU A 107 -5.34 -3.63 -2.38
CA GLU A 107 -4.54 -4.35 -3.34
C GLU A 107 -4.90 -3.94 -4.76
N ILE A 108 -3.88 -3.65 -5.58
CA ILE A 108 -4.03 -3.26 -6.99
C ILE A 108 -3.80 -4.46 -7.90
N GLY A 109 -2.97 -5.40 -7.46
CA GLY A 109 -2.62 -6.60 -8.20
C GLY A 109 -1.16 -6.99 -8.04
N ILE A 110 -0.74 -7.89 -8.91
CA ILE A 110 0.56 -8.55 -8.86
C ILE A 110 1.43 -8.05 -10.01
N VAL A 111 2.65 -7.62 -9.69
CA VAL A 111 3.73 -7.47 -10.68
C VAL A 111 4.50 -8.79 -10.73
N GLY A 112 4.28 -9.53 -11.80
CA GLY A 112 5.09 -10.69 -12.17
C GLY A 112 6.11 -10.34 -13.26
N ILE A 113 7.19 -11.11 -13.34
CA ILE A 113 8.04 -11.16 -14.53
C ILE A 113 7.75 -12.47 -15.23
N GLU A 114 7.08 -12.39 -16.37
CA GLU A 114 6.89 -13.54 -17.25
C GLU A 114 8.24 -13.89 -17.92
N GLY A 115 8.71 -15.14 -17.74
CA GLY A 115 9.79 -15.68 -18.58
C GLY A 115 11.06 -16.21 -17.90
N LEU A 116 11.08 -16.48 -16.58
CA LEU A 116 12.19 -17.25 -15.96
C LEU A 116 11.87 -18.74 -15.82
N TYR A 117 10.65 -19.06 -15.43
CA TYR A 117 10.06 -20.39 -15.51
C TYR A 117 8.68 -20.27 -16.17
N ARG A 118 8.07 -21.37 -16.60
CA ARG A 118 6.78 -21.38 -17.33
C ARG A 118 5.58 -20.91 -16.50
N ASP A 119 5.83 -20.42 -15.29
CA ASP A 119 4.88 -19.85 -14.34
C ASP A 119 5.24 -18.37 -14.10
N ILE A 120 4.24 -17.51 -13.90
CA ILE A 120 4.47 -16.09 -13.57
C ILE A 120 5.12 -16.04 -12.17
N ASP A 121 6.44 -15.83 -12.11
CA ASP A 121 7.11 -15.56 -10.85
C ASP A 121 6.60 -14.20 -10.33
N ILE A 122 5.74 -14.27 -9.31
CA ILE A 122 5.18 -13.11 -8.62
C ILE A 122 6.31 -12.41 -7.89
N VAL A 123 6.69 -11.21 -8.35
CA VAL A 123 7.79 -10.44 -7.77
C VAL A 123 7.26 -9.52 -6.67
N TYR A 124 6.10 -8.89 -6.89
CA TYR A 124 5.50 -7.94 -5.95
C TYR A 124 3.98 -7.96 -5.96
N HIS A 125 3.37 -7.82 -4.79
CA HIS A 125 1.99 -7.33 -4.64
C HIS A 125 2.03 -5.81 -4.53
N LEU A 126 1.28 -5.11 -5.37
CA LEU A 126 1.15 -3.65 -5.29
C LEU A 126 -0.05 -3.27 -4.44
N GLN A 127 0.18 -2.35 -3.52
CA GLN A 127 -0.80 -1.83 -2.58
C GLN A 127 -0.92 -0.34 -2.75
N ASN A 128 -2.14 0.13 -2.95
CA ASN A 128 -2.51 1.50 -2.71
C ASN A 128 -2.74 1.70 -1.21
N ARG A 129 -2.15 2.74 -0.65
CA ARG A 129 -2.36 3.13 0.74
C ARG A 129 -2.89 4.53 0.78
N TYR A 130 -3.99 4.70 1.48
CA TYR A 130 -4.69 5.97 1.54
C TYR A 130 -4.90 6.40 2.98
N VAL A 131 -4.79 7.71 3.17
CA VAL A 131 -5.32 8.40 4.35
C VAL A 131 -6.23 9.51 3.82
N TRP A 132 -7.49 9.48 4.17
CA TRP A 132 -8.45 10.53 3.82
C TRP A 132 -8.94 11.24 5.05
N THR A 133 -9.23 12.52 4.89
CA THR A 133 -9.90 13.31 5.92
C THR A 133 -11.13 13.99 5.38
N PHE A 134 -12.22 13.91 6.12
CA PHE A 134 -13.50 14.48 5.74
C PHE A 134 -14.02 15.37 6.85
N ASP A 135 -14.61 16.49 6.48
CA ASP A 135 -15.46 17.27 7.36
C ASP A 135 -16.75 16.49 7.65
N LEU A 136 -17.09 16.24 8.91
CA LEU A 136 -18.25 15.42 9.26
C LEU A 136 -19.57 16.12 8.96
N GLY A 137 -19.63 17.44 9.15
CA GLY A 137 -20.83 18.24 8.92
C GLY A 137 -21.20 18.30 7.44
N SER A 138 -20.24 18.64 6.58
CA SER A 138 -20.45 18.80 5.14
C SER A 138 -20.16 17.55 4.31
N GLY A 139 -19.48 16.55 4.88
CA GLY A 139 -19.01 15.36 4.15
C GLY A 139 -17.89 15.64 3.13
N LYS A 140 -17.35 16.88 3.08
CA LYS A 140 -16.34 17.27 2.11
C LYS A 140 -14.97 16.72 2.48
N LEU A 141 -14.22 16.25 1.49
CA LEU A 141 -12.81 15.89 1.64
C LEU A 141 -12.00 17.15 2.00
N LYS A 142 -11.30 17.14 3.13
CA LYS A 142 -10.38 18.21 3.56
C LYS A 142 -9.01 18.04 2.89
N TRP A 143 -8.43 16.86 3.04
CA TRP A 143 -7.18 16.46 2.37
C TRP A 143 -7.08 14.94 2.26
N TYR A 144 -6.19 14.47 1.40
CA TYR A 144 -5.85 13.06 1.31
C TYR A 144 -4.36 12.85 1.08
N TYR A 145 -3.87 11.70 1.53
CA TYR A 145 -2.56 11.16 1.23
C TYR A 145 -2.75 9.85 0.46
N HIS A 146 -1.88 9.63 -0.52
CA HIS A 146 -1.86 8.43 -1.34
C HIS A 146 -0.42 8.02 -1.64
N GLU A 147 -0.13 6.74 -1.47
CA GLU A 147 1.09 6.13 -1.97
C GLU A 147 0.84 4.74 -2.55
N ILE A 148 1.77 4.30 -3.41
CA ILE A 148 1.81 2.93 -3.95
C ILE A 148 3.04 2.23 -3.38
N LYS A 149 2.84 1.08 -2.75
CA LYS A 149 3.92 0.27 -2.17
C LYS A 149 3.89 -1.16 -2.67
N GLY A 150 5.07 -1.72 -2.85
CA GLY A 150 5.26 -3.10 -3.29
C GLY A 150 5.66 -3.98 -2.12
N CYS A 151 5.06 -5.15 -2.03
CA CYS A 151 5.38 -6.19 -1.05
C CYS A 151 5.89 -7.45 -1.74
N LYS A 152 7.02 -8.02 -1.28
CA LYS A 152 7.56 -9.28 -1.84
C LYS A 152 6.77 -10.48 -1.31
N THR A 153 6.51 -11.45 -2.19
CA THR A 153 5.90 -12.74 -1.83
C THR A 153 6.69 -13.44 -0.73
N GLY A 154 5.98 -14.05 0.22
CA GLY A 154 6.57 -14.74 1.38
C GLY A 154 7.00 -13.84 2.54
N GLY A 155 7.05 -12.52 2.38
CA GLY A 155 7.41 -11.61 3.47
C GLY A 155 6.26 -11.19 4.39
N GLY A 156 5.06 -11.78 4.25
CA GLY A 156 3.88 -11.42 5.06
C GLY A 156 3.05 -10.29 4.46
N CYS A 157 2.77 -10.33 3.15
CA CYS A 157 1.93 -9.34 2.47
C CYS A 157 0.49 -9.30 2.99
N TYR A 158 0.10 -10.18 3.91
CA TYR A 158 -1.21 -10.29 4.55
C TYR A 158 -0.99 -10.84 5.97
N PRO A 159 -1.85 -10.53 6.96
CA PRO A 159 -3.04 -9.68 6.89
C PRO A 159 -2.76 -8.18 7.11
N PHE A 160 -3.63 -7.33 6.55
CA PHE A 160 -3.58 -5.87 6.65
C PHE A 160 -4.39 -5.37 7.84
N ASP A 161 -3.73 -4.69 8.76
CA ASP A 161 -4.41 -3.92 9.80
C ASP A 161 -3.74 -2.56 9.94
N PRO A 162 -4.07 -1.59 9.04
CA PRO A 162 -3.52 -0.26 9.16
C PRO A 162 -4.03 0.37 10.47
N GLN A 163 -3.12 0.88 11.27
CA GLN A 163 -3.43 1.48 12.56
C GLN A 163 -3.48 3.00 12.44
N LEU A 164 -4.50 3.58 13.07
CA LEU A 164 -4.73 5.01 13.12
C LEU A 164 -4.77 5.46 14.58
N LYS A 165 -3.89 6.39 14.96
CA LYS A 165 -3.80 6.91 16.34
C LYS A 165 -3.68 8.43 16.35
N LEU A 166 -4.19 9.06 17.41
CA LEU A 166 -4.10 10.51 17.61
C LEU A 166 -3.44 10.81 18.96
N GLN A 167 -2.43 11.68 18.94
CA GLN A 167 -1.75 12.14 20.15
C GLN A 167 -1.17 13.54 19.94
N ASP A 168 -1.36 14.44 20.91
CA ASP A 168 -0.81 15.80 20.92
C ASP A 168 -1.06 16.61 19.63
N GLY A 169 -2.28 16.51 19.08
CA GLY A 169 -2.65 17.21 17.84
C GLY A 169 -1.99 16.65 16.59
N LYS A 170 -1.46 15.42 16.65
CA LYS A 170 -0.86 14.72 15.51
C LYS A 170 -1.59 13.41 15.24
N LEU A 171 -1.75 13.09 13.95
CA LEU A 171 -2.26 11.82 13.48
C LEU A 171 -1.10 10.90 13.12
N TYR A 172 -1.06 9.72 13.72
CA TYR A 172 -0.08 8.68 13.49
C TYR A 172 -0.74 7.55 12.71
N VAL A 173 -0.14 7.19 11.57
CA VAL A 173 -0.64 6.11 10.70
C VAL A 173 0.46 5.08 10.52
N ASN A 174 0.13 3.81 10.78
CA ASN A 174 1.03 2.70 10.53
C ASN A 174 0.38 1.65 9.63
N PHE A 175 1.17 1.09 8.72
CA PHE A 175 0.79 0.00 7.83
C PHE A 175 1.50 -1.29 8.26
N THR A 176 1.16 -1.77 9.45
CA THR A 176 1.65 -3.02 10.03
C THR A 176 1.18 -4.22 9.19
N PRO A 177 1.98 -5.30 9.02
CA PRO A 177 3.30 -5.57 9.62
C PRO A 177 4.52 -5.10 8.80
N TYR A 178 4.33 -4.48 7.64
CA TYR A 178 5.41 -4.37 6.66
C TYR A 178 6.30 -3.13 6.77
N GLU A 179 5.89 -2.14 7.55
CA GLU A 179 6.63 -0.89 7.66
C GLU A 179 7.05 -0.57 9.08
N ASP A 180 8.36 -0.54 9.28
CA ASP A 180 9.03 0.11 10.42
C ASP A 180 8.92 1.65 10.35
N ARG A 181 7.90 2.18 9.63
CA ARG A 181 7.64 3.61 9.53
C ARG A 181 6.21 3.97 9.90
N THR A 182 6.08 5.10 10.54
CA THR A 182 4.82 5.73 10.94
C THR A 182 4.73 7.06 10.24
N LEU A 183 3.66 7.27 9.50
CA LEU A 183 3.35 8.57 8.93
C LEU A 183 2.79 9.45 10.03
N VAL A 184 3.31 10.66 10.15
CA VAL A 184 2.88 11.64 11.16
C VAL A 184 2.36 12.87 10.42
N PHE A 185 1.10 13.21 10.66
CA PHE A 185 0.45 14.39 10.09
C PHE A 185 0.12 15.38 11.21
N SER A 186 0.50 16.65 11.03
CA SER A 186 0.04 17.74 11.90
C SER A 186 -1.40 18.09 11.57
N LEU A 187 -2.25 18.20 12.60
CA LEU A 187 -3.68 18.49 12.48
C LEU A 187 -4.02 19.97 12.69
#